data_AF-A0A314XGW4-F1
#
_entry.id   AF-A0A314XGW4-F1
#
_cell.length_a   1.000
_cell.length_b   1.000
_cell.length_c   1.000
_cell.angle_alpha   90.00
_cell.angle_beta   90.00
_cell.angle_gamma   90.00
#
_symmetry.space_group_name_H-M   'P 1'
#
loop_
_entity.id
_entity.type
_entity.pdbx_description
1 polymer ?
#
loop_
_entity_poly.entity_id
_entity_poly.type
_entity_poly.pdbx_seq_one_letter_code
_entity_poly.pdbx_strand_id
1 'polypeptide(L)'
;MDLNMNLNISSTFQYWLVKHPAILHFSWSPSETPASSPLFVSLTIISYLTLTFLLSHLPLPLIKPRRLKPITAIHNLNLLLLSLIMAVGSLVTIFSYAPYPFWIICFPPKTPPTGPFFFWAYVFYLSKIYEFVDTFLIILSGSFHRLTFLHVYHHTMVLVMCYIWLHTSQSLFPAVIAANAMVHVVMYTYYLLAALGVRPKWKRRVTEFQIFQFMSSFVGLVWMLIYHFNGSGCCGIWGWCFNIFFYVSLLALFMDFHAKSYRSSKKDL
;
A
#
# COMPACT_ATOMS: atom_id res chain seq x y z
N MET A 1 3.27 -7.90 38.58
CA MET A 1 4.14 -6.91 37.92
C MET A 1 3.87 -6.85 36.42
N ASP A 2 3.65 -8.00 35.76
CA ASP A 2 3.41 -8.07 34.31
C ASP A 2 2.11 -7.41 33.81
N LEU A 3 1.02 -7.43 34.60
CA LEU A 3 -0.24 -6.80 34.21
C LEU A 3 -0.12 -5.26 34.12
N ASN A 4 0.54 -4.65 35.10
CA ASN A 4 0.78 -3.20 35.11
C ASN A 4 1.78 -2.78 34.03
N MET A 5 2.78 -3.61 33.73
CA MET A 5 3.73 -3.33 32.65
C MET A 5 3.05 -3.41 31.27
N ASN A 6 2.21 -4.41 31.05
CA ASN A 6 1.44 -4.56 29.81
C ASN A 6 0.41 -3.43 29.59
N LEU A 7 -0.25 -2.97 30.67
CA LEU A 7 -1.17 -1.83 30.62
C LEU A 7 -0.43 -0.52 30.28
N ASN A 8 0.76 -0.32 30.84
CA ASN A 8 1.57 0.88 30.60
C ASN A 8 2.20 0.92 29.20
N ILE A 9 2.59 -0.26 28.68
CA ILE A 9 3.08 -0.38 27.30
C ILE A 9 1.94 -0.14 26.31
N SER A 10 0.77 -0.76 26.52
CA SER A 10 -0.40 -0.59 25.65
C SER A 10 -0.87 0.87 25.61
N SER A 11 -0.94 1.56 26.75
CA SER A 11 -1.32 2.97 26.82
C SER A 11 -0.30 3.88 26.13
N THR A 12 1.00 3.58 26.24
CA THR A 12 2.07 4.32 25.57
C THR A 12 2.01 4.17 24.05
N PHE A 13 1.82 2.95 23.53
CA PHE A 13 1.66 2.72 22.10
C PHE A 13 0.42 3.40 21.53
N GLN A 14 -0.71 3.32 22.23
CA GLN A 14 -1.93 4.04 21.84
C GLN A 14 -1.73 5.55 21.81
N TYR A 15 -0.96 6.10 22.76
CA TYR A 15 -0.63 7.52 22.75
C TYR A 15 0.11 7.91 21.49
N TRP A 16 1.26 7.28 21.22
CA TRP A 16 2.12 7.68 20.11
C TRP A 16 1.54 7.38 18.72
N LEU A 17 0.71 6.34 18.58
CA LEU A 17 0.21 5.90 17.27
C LEU A 17 -1.20 6.38 16.95
N VAL A 18 -1.96 6.88 17.94
CA VAL A 18 -3.36 7.29 17.74
C VAL A 18 -3.65 8.64 18.40
N LYS A 19 -3.32 8.81 19.68
CA LYS A 19 -3.73 10.00 20.46
C LYS A 19 -2.75 11.17 20.37
N HIS A 20 -1.60 10.99 19.75
CA HIS A 20 -0.61 12.05 19.57
C HIS A 20 -1.25 13.23 18.83
N PRO A 21 -1.07 14.49 19.24
CA PRO A 21 -1.80 15.63 18.68
C PRO A 21 -1.70 15.75 17.15
N ALA A 22 -0.53 15.44 16.58
CA ALA A 22 -0.31 15.44 15.13
C ALA A 22 -1.16 14.39 14.36
N ILE A 23 -1.53 13.30 15.02
CA ILE A 23 -2.34 12.21 14.46
C ILE A 23 -3.83 12.50 14.71
N LEU A 24 -4.17 12.88 15.94
CA LEU A 24 -5.55 13.12 16.36
C LEU A 24 -6.17 14.32 15.64
N HIS A 25 -5.39 15.39 15.43
CA HIS A 25 -5.83 16.61 14.74
C HIS A 25 -5.42 16.65 13.27
N PHE A 26 -4.99 15.52 12.70
CA PHE A 26 -4.70 15.44 11.28
C PHE A 26 -5.96 15.77 10.46
N SER A 27 -5.78 16.55 9.40
CA SER A 27 -6.84 16.88 8.45
C SER A 27 -6.25 16.85 7.06
N TRP A 28 -6.86 16.09 6.16
CA TRP A 28 -6.49 16.10 4.75
C TRP A 28 -7.17 17.27 4.05
N SER A 29 -6.37 18.18 3.49
CA SER A 29 -6.85 19.38 2.80
C SER A 29 -6.01 19.60 1.54
N PRO A 30 -6.60 19.54 0.32
CA PRO A 30 -5.86 19.60 -0.95
C PRO A 30 -4.88 20.77 -1.10
N SER A 31 -5.11 21.89 -0.41
CA SER A 31 -4.28 23.11 -0.45
C SER A 31 -3.28 23.25 0.68
N GLU A 32 -3.46 22.55 1.81
CA GLU A 32 -2.64 22.75 3.02
C GLU A 32 -1.76 21.54 3.33
N THR A 33 -2.24 20.32 3.06
CA THR A 33 -1.43 19.13 3.32
C THR A 33 -0.30 18.99 2.30
N PRO A 34 0.93 18.68 2.72
CA PRO A 34 2.00 18.42 1.75
C PRO A 34 1.61 17.26 0.83
N ALA A 35 1.96 17.35 -0.45
CA ALA A 35 1.65 16.32 -1.46
C ALA A 35 0.15 16.05 -1.73
N SER A 36 -0.77 16.92 -1.30
CA SER A 36 -2.21 16.73 -1.53
C SER A 36 -2.80 17.47 -2.73
N SER A 37 -2.01 18.27 -3.46
CA SER A 37 -2.54 18.99 -4.60
C SER A 37 -2.66 18.06 -5.81
N PRO A 38 -3.73 18.17 -6.63
CA PRO A 38 -3.87 17.37 -7.85
C PRO A 38 -2.69 17.54 -8.81
N LEU A 39 -2.12 18.76 -8.84
CA LEU A 39 -0.93 19.08 -9.63
C LEU A 39 0.28 18.28 -9.14
N PHE A 40 0.52 18.23 -7.82
CA PHE A 40 1.62 17.45 -7.26
C PHE A 40 1.50 15.97 -7.64
N VAL A 41 0.32 15.37 -7.51
CA VAL A 41 0.10 13.95 -7.84
C VAL A 41 0.34 13.71 -9.34
N SER A 42 -0.20 14.58 -10.19
CA SER A 42 -0.05 14.48 -11.64
C SER A 42 1.42 14.58 -12.07
N LEU A 43 2.15 15.56 -11.54
CA LEU A 43 3.58 15.74 -11.81
C LEU A 43 4.41 14.56 -11.27
N THR A 44 4.04 14.00 -10.13
CA THR A 44 4.70 12.82 -9.55
C THR A 44 4.52 11.59 -10.45
N ILE A 45 3.33 11.38 -11.00
CA ILE A 45 3.06 10.27 -11.93
C ILE A 45 3.77 10.48 -13.26
N ILE A 46 3.66 11.68 -13.85
CA ILE A 46 4.30 11.99 -15.13
C ILE A 46 5.82 11.86 -15.00
N SER A 47 6.41 12.36 -13.91
CA SER A 47 7.84 12.24 -13.67
C SER A 47 8.25 10.77 -13.48
N TYR A 48 7.50 9.99 -12.69
CA TYR A 48 7.75 8.55 -12.52
C TYR A 48 7.72 7.79 -13.84
N LEU A 49 6.69 7.98 -14.67
CA LEU A 49 6.54 7.31 -15.96
C LEU A 49 7.64 7.72 -16.95
N THR A 50 7.92 9.03 -17.03
CA THR A 50 8.96 9.57 -17.91
C THR A 50 10.34 9.07 -17.49
N LEU A 51 10.68 9.12 -16.20
CA LEU A 51 11.94 8.60 -15.68
C LEU A 51 12.05 7.10 -15.89
N THR A 52 11.00 6.34 -15.63
CA THR A 52 11.00 4.88 -15.84
C THR A 52 11.27 4.55 -17.31
N PHE A 53 10.59 5.22 -18.23
CA PHE A 53 10.78 5.04 -19.68
C PHE A 53 12.18 5.45 -20.15
N LEU A 54 12.64 6.64 -19.76
CA LEU A 54 13.98 7.12 -20.14
C LEU A 54 15.07 6.20 -19.59
N LEU A 55 15.01 5.85 -18.31
CA LEU A 55 16.00 4.99 -17.68
C LEU A 55 15.95 3.55 -18.21
N SER A 56 14.80 3.06 -18.72
CA SER A 56 14.72 1.72 -19.32
C SER A 56 15.23 1.65 -20.75
N HIS A 57 15.22 2.76 -21.49
CA HIS A 57 15.63 2.80 -22.90
C HIS A 57 17.02 3.41 -23.13
N LEU A 58 17.54 4.20 -22.20
CA LEU A 58 18.89 4.76 -22.30
C LEU A 58 19.95 3.72 -21.90
N PRO A 59 21.08 3.65 -22.62
CA PRO A 59 22.19 2.77 -22.28
C PRO A 59 22.92 3.29 -21.03
N LEU A 60 22.39 2.95 -19.84
CA LEU A 60 22.96 3.34 -18.56
C LEU A 60 24.01 2.32 -18.08
N PRO A 61 25.11 2.79 -17.47
CA PRO A 61 26.08 1.89 -16.86
C PRO A 61 25.43 1.15 -15.68
N LEU A 62 25.36 -0.17 -15.77
CA LEU A 62 24.78 -1.01 -14.73
C LEU A 62 25.60 -0.93 -13.43
N ILE A 63 24.91 -0.79 -12.31
CA ILE A 63 25.57 -0.76 -11.00
C ILE A 63 25.96 -2.18 -10.61
N LYS A 64 27.26 -2.41 -10.36
CA LYS A 64 27.77 -3.70 -9.92
C LYS A 64 27.00 -4.21 -8.69
N PRO A 65 26.65 -5.50 -8.60
CA PRO A 65 25.87 -6.06 -7.48
C PRO A 65 26.46 -5.75 -6.10
N ARG A 66 27.80 -5.63 -5.99
CA ARG A 66 28.50 -5.28 -4.75
C ARG A 66 28.07 -3.93 -4.16
N ARG A 67 27.77 -2.93 -5.00
CA ARG A 67 27.30 -1.61 -4.55
C ARG A 67 25.78 -1.55 -4.46
N LEU A 68 25.06 -2.29 -5.30
CA LEU A 68 23.60 -2.24 -5.32
C LEU A 68 22.96 -2.99 -4.14
N LYS A 69 23.50 -4.15 -3.75
CA LYS A 69 22.98 -4.94 -2.63
C LYS A 69 22.80 -4.15 -1.32
N PRO A 70 23.80 -3.40 -0.80
CA PRO A 70 23.61 -2.63 0.43
C PRO A 70 22.56 -1.52 0.27
N ILE A 71 22.50 -0.85 -0.89
CA ILE A 71 21.47 0.17 -1.17
C ILE A 71 20.08 -0.46 -1.14
N THR A 72 19.90 -1.59 -1.83
CA THR A 72 18.64 -2.34 -1.84
C THR A 72 18.30 -2.88 -0.45
N ALA A 73 19.28 -3.32 0.34
CA ALA A 73 19.04 -3.78 1.71
C ALA A 73 18.54 -2.64 2.61
N ILE A 74 19.18 -1.47 2.59
CA ILE A 74 18.75 -0.29 3.35
C ILE A 74 17.34 0.14 2.91
N HIS A 75 17.08 0.18 1.62
CA HIS A 75 15.76 0.50 1.08
C HIS A 75 14.68 -0.45 1.57
N ASN A 76 14.91 -1.76 1.47
CA ASN A 76 13.97 -2.78 1.94
C ASN A 76 13.79 -2.75 3.46
N LEU A 77 14.84 -2.42 4.23
CA LEU A 77 14.74 -2.24 5.68
C LEU A 77 13.85 -1.04 6.03
N ASN A 78 14.01 0.09 5.34
CA ASN A 78 13.15 1.26 5.55
C ASN A 78 11.69 0.95 5.23
N LEU A 79 11.43 0.26 4.11
CA LEU A 79 10.07 -0.15 3.73
C LEU A 79 9.47 -1.17 4.70
N LEU A 80 10.28 -2.10 5.23
CA LEU A 80 9.87 -3.01 6.28
C LEU A 80 9.45 -2.26 7.53
N LEU A 81 10.29 -1.35 8.03
CA LEU A 81 10.00 -0.56 9.24
C LEU A 81 8.79 0.34 9.04
N LEU A 82 8.70 1.04 7.90
CA LEU A 82 7.55 1.89 7.57
C LEU A 82 6.27 1.06 7.49
N SER A 83 6.29 -0.10 6.82
CA SER A 83 5.14 -1.00 6.74
C SER A 83 4.73 -1.54 8.11
N LEU A 84 5.69 -1.85 8.98
CA LEU A 84 5.41 -2.30 10.34
C LEU A 84 4.75 -1.20 11.16
N ILE A 85 5.28 0.03 11.11
CA ILE A 85 4.71 1.18 11.82
C ILE A 85 3.29 1.47 11.31
N MET A 86 3.07 1.46 9.99
CA MET A 86 1.74 1.63 9.40
C MET A 86 0.78 0.50 9.79
N ALA A 87 1.24 -0.77 9.79
CA ALA A 87 0.41 -1.91 10.17
C ALA A 87 -0.04 -1.81 11.63
N VAL A 88 0.90 -1.58 12.55
CA VAL A 88 0.60 -1.43 13.98
C VAL A 88 -0.26 -0.19 14.21
N GLY A 89 0.09 0.96 13.63
CA GLY A 89 -0.67 2.20 13.76
C GLY A 89 -2.12 2.08 13.26
N SER A 90 -2.30 1.47 12.09
CA SER A 90 -3.64 1.24 11.52
C SER A 90 -4.45 0.27 12.38
N LEU A 91 -3.85 -0.85 12.82
CA LEU A 91 -4.53 -1.83 13.67
C LEU A 91 -4.92 -1.23 15.03
N VAL A 92 -4.01 -0.53 15.70
CA VAL A 92 -4.30 0.14 16.97
C VAL A 92 -5.39 1.19 16.78
N THR A 93 -5.38 1.96 15.68
CA THR A 93 -6.45 2.90 15.34
C THR A 93 -7.79 2.19 15.17
N ILE A 94 -7.83 1.07 14.45
CA ILE A 94 -9.04 0.24 14.27
C ILE A 94 -9.59 -0.24 15.63
N PHE A 95 -8.75 -0.74 16.53
CA PHE A 95 -9.21 -1.31 17.80
C PHE A 95 -9.52 -0.27 18.88
N SER A 96 -8.90 0.91 18.84
CA SER A 96 -9.01 1.92 19.91
C SER A 96 -9.83 3.15 19.55
N TYR A 97 -10.00 3.45 18.26
CA TYR A 97 -10.67 4.67 17.78
C TYR A 97 -11.90 4.40 16.92
N ALA A 98 -12.08 3.18 16.38
CA ALA A 98 -13.32 2.85 15.68
C ALA A 98 -14.50 2.83 16.68
N PRO A 99 -15.59 3.57 16.43
CA PRO A 99 -16.73 3.61 17.34
C PRO A 99 -17.49 2.26 17.38
N TYR A 100 -17.46 1.50 16.28
CA TYR A 100 -18.04 0.17 16.17
C TYR A 100 -17.34 -0.63 15.05
N PRO A 101 -17.34 -1.98 15.08
CA PRO A 101 -16.57 -2.80 14.14
C PRO A 101 -16.88 -2.54 12.66
N PHE A 102 -18.14 -2.24 12.34
CA PHE A 102 -18.57 -1.98 10.97
C PHE A 102 -18.04 -0.66 10.39
N TRP A 103 -17.58 0.27 11.24
CA TRP A 103 -17.03 1.56 10.82
C TRP A 103 -15.80 1.39 9.91
N ILE A 104 -15.04 0.30 10.05
CA ILE A 104 -13.87 0.02 9.19
C ILE A 104 -14.25 -0.32 7.74
N ILE A 105 -15.50 -0.72 7.50
CA ILE A 105 -16.01 -1.14 6.19
C ILE A 105 -16.80 0.00 5.53
N CYS A 106 -17.62 0.70 6.32
CA CYS A 106 -18.50 1.77 5.83
C CYS A 106 -18.43 2.97 6.78
N PHE A 107 -17.92 4.09 6.27
CA PHE A 107 -17.99 5.35 6.97
C PHE A 107 -19.38 5.97 6.81
N PRO A 108 -19.93 6.57 7.87
CA PRO A 108 -21.15 7.37 7.77
C PRO A 108 -21.04 8.42 6.65
N PRO A 109 -22.13 8.74 5.95
CA PRO A 109 -22.12 9.79 4.94
C PRO A 109 -21.59 11.11 5.51
N LYS A 110 -20.86 11.87 4.68
CA LYS A 110 -20.26 13.16 5.05
C LYS A 110 -19.23 13.10 6.19
N THR A 111 -18.59 11.94 6.40
CA THR A 111 -17.44 11.85 7.31
C THR A 111 -16.33 12.79 6.82
N PRO A 112 -15.85 13.74 7.65
CA PRO A 112 -14.76 14.62 7.26
C PRO A 112 -13.44 13.84 7.19
N PRO A 113 -12.49 14.23 6.32
CA PRO A 113 -11.23 13.53 6.16
C PRO A 113 -10.21 13.88 7.26
N THR A 114 -10.59 13.63 8.51
CA THR A 114 -9.84 14.04 9.71
C THR A 114 -9.61 12.90 10.70
N GLY A 115 -8.54 13.05 11.48
CA GLY A 115 -8.19 12.15 12.57
C GLY A 115 -7.29 10.98 12.19
N PRO A 116 -7.10 10.02 13.11
CA PRO A 116 -6.05 9.00 13.02
C PRO A 116 -6.14 8.10 11.78
N PHE A 117 -7.36 7.76 11.34
CA PHE A 117 -7.55 6.94 10.14
C PHE A 117 -7.01 7.62 8.88
N PHE A 118 -7.25 8.91 8.74
CA PHE A 118 -6.78 9.71 7.61
C PHE A 118 -5.29 10.00 7.70
N PHE A 119 -4.75 10.14 8.92
CA PHE A 119 -3.30 10.24 9.13
C PHE A 119 -2.57 9.00 8.60
N TRP A 120 -3.01 7.79 9.00
CA TRP A 120 -2.39 6.57 8.52
C TRP A 120 -2.60 6.34 7.02
N ALA A 121 -3.74 6.78 6.49
CA ALA A 121 -3.96 6.80 5.04
C ALA A 121 -3.04 7.76 4.29
N TYR A 122 -2.71 8.90 4.88
CA TYR A 122 -1.76 9.84 4.33
C TYR A 122 -0.32 9.29 4.36
N VAL A 123 0.10 8.69 5.47
CA VAL A 123 1.41 8.01 5.56
C VAL A 123 1.49 6.87 4.54
N PHE A 124 0.42 6.10 4.36
CA PHE A 124 0.33 5.06 3.33
C PHE A 124 0.42 5.65 1.92
N TYR A 125 -0.28 6.75 1.64
CA TYR A 125 -0.17 7.46 0.35
C TYR A 125 1.28 7.88 0.06
N LEU A 126 1.99 8.47 1.03
CA LEU A 126 3.39 8.83 0.89
C LEU A 126 4.30 7.61 0.69
N SER A 127 3.99 6.48 1.35
CA SER A 127 4.75 5.24 1.19
C SER A 127 4.74 4.76 -0.27
N LYS A 128 3.63 4.95 -1.00
CA LYS A 128 3.53 4.56 -2.42
C LYS A 128 4.42 5.37 -3.35
N ILE A 129 4.66 6.63 -3.01
CA ILE A 129 5.66 7.45 -3.71
C ILE A 129 7.06 6.92 -3.42
N TYR A 130 7.34 6.56 -2.16
CA TYR A 130 8.64 5.98 -1.78
C TYR A 130 8.90 4.63 -2.45
N GLU A 131 7.86 3.81 -2.65
CA GLU A 131 7.92 2.52 -3.36
C GLU A 131 8.31 2.66 -4.84
N PHE A 132 8.26 3.84 -5.46
CA PHE A 132 8.79 4.04 -6.82
C PHE A 132 10.30 3.78 -6.93
N VAL A 133 11.02 3.88 -5.82
CA VAL A 133 12.45 3.53 -5.75
C VAL A 133 12.67 2.04 -6.07
N ASP A 134 11.70 1.15 -5.81
CA ASP A 134 11.79 -0.26 -6.21
C ASP A 134 11.97 -0.39 -7.74
N THR A 135 11.20 0.38 -8.51
CA THR A 135 11.31 0.43 -9.98
C THR A 135 12.68 0.90 -10.43
N PHE A 136 13.22 1.95 -9.81
CA PHE A 136 14.54 2.47 -10.14
C PHE A 136 15.66 1.48 -9.76
N LEU A 137 15.57 0.81 -8.62
CA LEU A 137 16.52 -0.23 -8.24
C LEU A 137 16.48 -1.43 -9.19
N ILE A 138 15.29 -1.81 -9.70
CA ILE A 138 15.15 -2.84 -10.74
C ILE A 138 15.90 -2.43 -12.01
N ILE A 139 15.70 -1.20 -12.50
CA ILE A 139 16.37 -0.69 -13.70
C ILE A 139 17.90 -0.64 -13.49
N LEU A 140 18.37 -0.06 -12.37
CA LEU A 140 19.80 0.04 -12.06
C LEU A 140 20.49 -1.32 -11.88
N SER A 141 19.73 -2.34 -11.49
CA SER A 141 20.21 -3.73 -11.40
C SER A 141 20.34 -4.42 -12.76
N GLY A 142 19.76 -3.87 -13.82
CA GLY A 142 19.62 -4.52 -15.13
C GLY A 142 18.60 -5.67 -15.14
N SER A 143 17.79 -5.84 -14.08
CA SER A 143 16.80 -6.93 -13.97
C SER A 143 15.50 -6.62 -14.72
N PHE A 144 15.59 -6.27 -16.00
CA PHE A 144 14.44 -5.82 -16.81
C PHE A 144 13.28 -6.83 -16.88
N HIS A 145 13.53 -8.14 -16.71
CA HIS A 145 12.44 -9.12 -16.62
C HIS A 145 11.46 -8.85 -15.44
N ARG A 146 11.92 -8.15 -14.38
CA ARG A 146 11.07 -7.74 -13.24
C ARG A 146 10.29 -6.46 -13.54
N LEU A 147 10.77 -5.63 -14.46
CA LEU A 147 10.12 -4.40 -14.90
C LEU A 147 9.00 -4.75 -15.90
N THR A 148 7.93 -5.34 -15.37
CA THR A 148 6.77 -5.72 -16.19
C THR A 148 5.80 -4.55 -16.33
N PHE A 149 4.96 -4.58 -17.37
CA PHE A 149 3.83 -3.66 -17.48
C PHE A 149 2.96 -3.66 -16.21
N LEU A 150 2.72 -4.84 -15.64
CA LEU A 150 1.97 -5.01 -14.39
C LEU A 150 2.60 -4.22 -13.24
N HIS A 151 3.92 -4.29 -13.09
CA HIS A 151 4.65 -3.56 -12.06
C HIS A 151 4.43 -2.04 -12.19
N VAL A 152 4.71 -1.48 -13.37
CA VAL A 152 4.58 -0.04 -13.61
C VAL A 152 3.13 0.43 -13.48
N TYR A 153 2.19 -0.34 -14.03
CA TYR A 153 0.74 -0.08 -13.92
C TYR A 153 0.28 -0.06 -12.46
N HIS A 154 0.66 -1.07 -11.68
CA HIS A 154 0.31 -1.18 -10.27
C HIS A 154 0.83 0.01 -9.47
N HIS A 155 2.13 0.33 -9.56
CA HIS A 155 2.72 1.43 -8.81
C HIS A 155 2.06 2.78 -9.15
N THR A 156 1.76 3.04 -10.42
CA THR A 156 1.06 4.27 -10.84
C THR A 156 -0.36 4.32 -10.29
N MET A 157 -1.14 3.27 -10.50
CA MET A 157 -2.57 3.30 -10.18
C MET A 157 -2.86 3.21 -8.69
N VAL A 158 -2.03 2.50 -7.91
CA VAL A 158 -2.16 2.49 -6.44
C VAL A 158 -1.96 3.89 -5.87
N LEU A 159 -1.05 4.70 -6.41
CA LEU A 159 -0.88 6.08 -5.98
C LEU A 159 -2.14 6.93 -6.25
N VAL A 160 -2.71 6.82 -7.46
CA VAL A 160 -3.97 7.50 -7.82
C VAL A 160 -5.11 7.06 -6.91
N MET A 161 -5.21 5.75 -6.66
CA MET A 161 -6.22 5.16 -5.79
C MET A 161 -6.12 5.74 -4.37
N CYS A 162 -4.93 5.79 -3.78
CA CYS A 162 -4.72 6.34 -2.44
C CYS A 162 -5.09 7.84 -2.36
N TYR A 163 -4.75 8.61 -3.40
CA TYR A 163 -5.16 10.02 -3.49
C TYR A 163 -6.69 10.18 -3.50
N ILE A 164 -7.38 9.39 -4.33
CA ILE A 164 -8.84 9.40 -4.40
C ILE A 164 -9.46 8.97 -3.07
N TRP A 165 -8.87 7.99 -2.36
CA TRP A 165 -9.37 7.57 -1.05
C TRP A 165 -9.37 8.70 -0.03
N LEU A 166 -8.27 9.44 0.06
CA LEU A 166 -8.14 10.58 0.96
C LEU A 166 -9.08 11.71 0.57
N HIS A 167 -9.14 12.06 -0.72
CA HIS A 167 -9.98 13.16 -1.21
C HIS A 167 -11.48 12.85 -1.04
N THR A 168 -11.91 11.60 -1.23
CA THR A 168 -13.33 11.24 -1.20
C THR A 168 -13.80 10.68 0.13
N SER A 169 -12.90 10.56 1.12
CA SER A 169 -13.18 9.85 2.38
C SER A 169 -13.75 8.45 2.14
N GLN A 170 -13.06 7.73 1.26
CA GLN A 170 -13.54 6.45 0.76
C GLN A 170 -13.72 5.44 1.89
N SER A 171 -14.88 4.80 1.93
CA SER A 171 -15.10 3.72 2.89
C SER A 171 -14.22 2.50 2.54
N LEU A 172 -14.00 1.59 3.49
CA LEU A 172 -13.15 0.40 3.37
C LEU A 172 -11.62 0.64 3.40
N PHE A 173 -11.12 1.85 3.11
CA PHE A 173 -9.66 2.06 3.07
C PHE A 173 -8.94 1.63 4.37
N PRO A 174 -9.46 1.83 5.60
CA PRO A 174 -8.72 1.46 6.81
C PRO A 174 -8.38 -0.03 6.87
N ALA A 175 -9.35 -0.87 6.50
CA ALA A 175 -9.17 -2.31 6.46
C ALA A 175 -8.14 -2.72 5.38
N VAL A 176 -8.20 -2.08 4.21
CA VAL A 176 -7.28 -2.37 3.10
C VAL A 176 -5.85 -1.93 3.43
N ILE A 177 -5.69 -0.76 4.05
CA ILE A 177 -4.37 -0.25 4.45
C ILE A 177 -3.74 -1.16 5.50
N ALA A 178 -4.49 -1.55 6.54
CA ALA A 178 -3.99 -2.47 7.55
C ALA A 178 -3.56 -3.82 6.92
N ALA A 179 -4.40 -4.39 6.05
CA ALA A 179 -4.09 -5.63 5.35
C ALA A 179 -2.86 -5.51 4.43
N ASN A 180 -2.79 -4.44 3.62
CA ASN A 180 -1.67 -4.22 2.70
C ASN A 180 -0.36 -3.99 3.47
N ALA A 181 -0.37 -3.17 4.53
CA ALA A 181 0.81 -2.93 5.35
C ALA A 181 1.33 -4.23 5.99
N MET A 182 0.45 -5.12 6.48
CA MET A 182 0.86 -6.44 7.00
C MET A 182 1.49 -7.32 5.90
N VAL A 183 0.89 -7.36 4.71
CA VAL A 183 1.47 -8.08 3.56
C VAL A 183 2.84 -7.51 3.17
N HIS A 184 2.97 -6.18 3.18
CA HIS A 184 4.21 -5.49 2.86
C HIS A 184 5.30 -5.78 3.90
N VAL A 185 4.98 -5.92 5.19
CA VAL A 185 5.94 -6.39 6.20
C VAL A 185 6.52 -7.76 5.80
N VAL A 186 5.66 -8.71 5.40
CA VAL A 186 6.11 -10.05 4.98
C VAL A 186 6.95 -9.98 3.69
N MET A 187 6.50 -9.21 2.70
CA MET A 187 7.17 -9.04 1.41
C MET A 187 8.54 -8.39 1.55
N TYR A 188 8.65 -7.26 2.25
CA TYR A 188 9.91 -6.55 2.44
C TYR A 188 10.86 -7.27 3.39
N THR A 189 10.36 -8.06 4.35
CA THR A 189 11.20 -9.00 5.09
C THR A 189 11.85 -10.01 4.14
N TYR A 190 11.07 -10.59 3.22
CA TYR A 190 11.60 -11.51 2.22
C TYR A 190 12.65 -10.83 1.31
N TYR A 191 12.40 -9.61 0.84
CA TYR A 191 13.37 -8.87 0.00
C TYR A 191 14.62 -8.43 0.74
N LEU A 192 14.50 -8.03 2.01
CA LEU A 192 15.65 -7.72 2.86
C LEU A 192 16.54 -8.94 3.03
N LEU A 193 15.96 -10.10 3.38
CA LEU A 193 16.71 -11.36 3.49
C LEU A 193 17.39 -11.74 2.16
N ALA A 194 16.67 -11.59 1.04
CA ALA A 194 17.22 -11.80 -0.30
C ALA A 194 18.41 -10.88 -0.62
N ALA A 195 18.34 -9.61 -0.20
CA ALA A 195 19.42 -8.63 -0.39
C ALA A 195 20.66 -8.95 0.47
N LEU A 196 20.45 -9.49 1.68
CA LEU A 196 21.50 -9.98 2.59
C LEU A 196 22.13 -11.31 2.15
N GLY A 197 21.61 -11.94 1.08
CA GLY A 197 22.15 -13.17 0.51
C GLY A 197 21.47 -14.46 1.00
N VAL A 198 20.49 -14.35 1.89
CA VAL A 198 19.64 -15.47 2.31
C VAL A 198 18.55 -15.66 1.26
N ARG A 199 18.29 -16.90 0.79
CA ARG A 199 17.20 -17.18 -0.16
C ARG A 199 16.08 -17.96 0.55
N PRO A 200 15.05 -17.28 1.11
CA PRO A 200 14.00 -17.98 1.83
C PRO A 200 13.18 -18.87 0.89
N LYS A 201 12.88 -20.10 1.31
CA LYS A 201 12.11 -21.07 0.52
C LYS A 201 10.61 -20.71 0.42
N TRP A 202 10.12 -19.77 1.22
CA TRP A 202 8.71 -19.39 1.30
C TRP A 202 8.27 -18.30 0.31
N LYS A 203 9.01 -18.07 -0.77
CA LYS A 203 8.62 -17.11 -1.83
C LYS A 203 7.16 -17.30 -2.28
N ARG A 204 6.73 -18.55 -2.47
CA ARG A 204 5.36 -18.90 -2.88
C ARG A 204 4.32 -18.44 -1.87
N ARG A 205 4.59 -18.57 -0.56
CA ARG A 205 3.68 -18.14 0.51
C ARG A 205 3.47 -16.63 0.51
N VAL A 206 4.50 -15.86 0.18
CA VAL A 206 4.39 -14.39 0.04
C VAL A 206 3.38 -14.03 -1.05
N THR A 207 3.47 -14.68 -2.21
CA THR A 207 2.54 -14.45 -3.32
C THR A 207 1.12 -14.92 -2.99
N GLU A 208 0.97 -16.07 -2.31
CA GLU A 208 -0.34 -16.55 -1.84
C GLU A 208 -1.00 -15.53 -0.89
N PHE A 209 -0.21 -14.92 0.00
CA PHE A 209 -0.71 -13.91 0.94
C PHE A 209 -1.13 -12.60 0.24
N GLN A 210 -0.39 -12.17 -0.79
CA GLN A 210 -0.76 -11.03 -1.63
C GLN A 210 -2.08 -11.29 -2.38
N ILE A 211 -2.24 -12.46 -3.00
CA ILE A 211 -3.47 -12.83 -3.70
C ILE A 211 -4.65 -12.84 -2.73
N PHE A 212 -4.47 -13.44 -1.55
CA PHE A 212 -5.50 -13.46 -0.51
C PHE A 212 -5.93 -12.03 -0.10
N GLN A 213 -4.98 -11.11 0.08
CA GLN A 213 -5.29 -9.71 0.39
C GLN A 213 -6.09 -9.02 -0.71
N PHE A 214 -5.76 -9.25 -1.98
CA PHE A 214 -6.55 -8.69 -3.09
C PHE A 214 -7.97 -9.26 -3.11
N MET A 215 -8.13 -10.58 -2.92
CA MET A 215 -9.45 -11.23 -2.86
C MET A 215 -10.29 -10.72 -1.68
N SER A 216 -9.71 -10.60 -0.49
CA SER A 216 -10.41 -10.08 0.68
C SER A 216 -10.82 -8.61 0.50
N SER A 217 -9.97 -7.81 -0.17
CA SER A 217 -10.30 -6.42 -0.50
C SER A 217 -11.47 -6.33 -1.49
N PHE A 218 -11.53 -7.21 -2.49
CA PHE A 218 -12.64 -7.29 -3.43
C PHE A 218 -13.96 -7.67 -2.75
N VAL A 219 -13.93 -8.69 -1.88
CA VAL A 219 -15.11 -9.07 -1.07
C VAL A 219 -15.56 -7.90 -0.18
N GLY A 220 -14.61 -7.19 0.45
CA GLY A 220 -14.90 -6.00 1.24
C GLY A 220 -15.57 -4.88 0.43
N LEU A 221 -15.17 -4.68 -0.83
CA LEU A 221 -15.80 -3.70 -1.73
C LEU A 221 -17.24 -4.06 -2.08
N VAL A 222 -17.50 -5.35 -2.35
CA VAL A 222 -18.86 -5.85 -2.60
C VAL A 222 -19.73 -5.67 -1.36
N TRP A 223 -19.19 -6.01 -0.18
CA TRP A 223 -19.88 -5.84 1.09
C TRP A 223 -20.23 -4.37 1.35
N MET A 224 -19.26 -3.46 1.17
CA MET A 224 -19.48 -2.02 1.31
C MET A 224 -20.59 -1.53 0.37
N LEU A 225 -20.65 -2.02 -0.88
CA LEU A 225 -21.71 -1.66 -1.83
C LEU A 225 -23.10 -2.10 -1.36
N ILE A 226 -23.23 -3.35 -0.91
CA ILE A 226 -24.50 -3.90 -0.42
C ILE A 226 -25.03 -3.01 0.72
N TYR A 227 -24.16 -2.59 1.63
CA TYR A 227 -24.53 -1.71 2.74
C TYR A 227 -24.83 -0.28 2.30
N HIS A 228 -24.13 0.24 1.29
CA HIS A 228 -24.43 1.56 0.75
C HIS A 228 -25.88 1.63 0.24
N PHE A 229 -26.36 0.59 -0.44
CA PHE A 229 -27.72 0.54 -0.98
C PHE A 229 -28.80 0.09 0.03
N ASN A 230 -28.46 -0.78 0.98
CA ASN A 230 -29.42 -1.29 1.97
C ASN A 230 -29.51 -0.43 3.25
N GLY A 231 -28.56 0.49 3.46
CA GLY A 231 -28.47 1.30 4.66
C GLY A 231 -28.60 2.81 4.38
N SER A 232 -28.04 3.63 5.28
CA SER A 232 -28.04 5.09 5.16
C SER A 232 -27.04 5.64 4.12
N GLY A 233 -26.40 4.77 3.34
CA GLY A 233 -25.27 5.11 2.47
C GLY A 233 -23.91 5.11 3.20
N CYS A 234 -22.85 4.89 2.43
CA CYS A 234 -21.45 4.98 2.84
C CYS A 234 -20.76 6.19 2.19
N CYS A 235 -19.81 6.82 2.88
CA CYS A 235 -19.03 7.93 2.32
C CYS A 235 -18.10 7.47 1.18
N GLY A 236 -17.82 8.40 0.26
CA GLY A 236 -16.85 8.20 -0.82
C GLY A 236 -17.32 7.39 -2.03
N ILE A 237 -18.64 7.33 -2.28
CA ILE A 237 -19.20 6.63 -3.46
C ILE A 237 -18.56 7.03 -4.80
N TRP A 238 -18.13 8.29 -4.94
CA TRP A 238 -17.40 8.76 -6.13
C TRP A 238 -16.05 8.05 -6.33
N GLY A 239 -15.33 7.77 -5.24
CA GLY A 239 -14.10 6.97 -5.30
C GLY A 239 -14.37 5.48 -5.55
N TRP A 240 -15.62 5.02 -5.38
CA TRP A 240 -15.95 3.60 -5.47
C TRP A 240 -15.99 3.12 -6.93
N CYS A 241 -16.52 3.94 -7.83
CA CYS A 241 -16.47 3.67 -9.28
C CYS A 241 -15.03 3.50 -9.77
N PHE A 242 -14.12 4.38 -9.32
CA PHE A 242 -12.68 4.25 -9.64
C PHE A 242 -12.07 2.99 -9.03
N ASN A 243 -12.38 2.68 -7.76
CA ASN A 243 -11.91 1.46 -7.12
C ASN A 243 -12.33 0.22 -7.89
N ILE A 244 -13.60 0.05 -8.25
CA ILE A 244 -14.02 -1.14 -9.01
C ILE A 244 -13.24 -1.27 -10.32
N PHE A 245 -13.16 -0.19 -11.08
CA PHE A 245 -12.42 -0.21 -12.34
C PHE A 245 -10.98 -0.66 -12.12
N PHE A 246 -10.30 -0.10 -11.11
CA PHE A 246 -8.92 -0.43 -10.79
C PHE A 246 -8.72 -1.85 -10.25
N TYR A 247 -9.58 -2.32 -9.33
CA TYR A 247 -9.47 -3.66 -8.77
C TYR A 247 -9.74 -4.74 -9.83
N VAL A 248 -10.72 -4.52 -10.72
CA VAL A 248 -11.03 -5.45 -11.82
C VAL A 248 -9.90 -5.47 -12.84
N SER A 249 -9.36 -4.30 -13.23
CA SER A 249 -8.24 -4.24 -14.16
C SER A 249 -6.99 -4.91 -13.59
N LEU A 250 -6.67 -4.67 -12.31
CA LEU A 250 -5.52 -5.26 -11.64
C LEU A 250 -5.66 -6.78 -11.51
N LEU A 251 -6.85 -7.27 -11.14
CA LEU A 251 -7.11 -8.71 -11.06
C LEU A 251 -6.93 -9.39 -12.42
N ALA A 252 -7.48 -8.82 -13.49
CA ALA A 252 -7.31 -9.34 -14.85
C ALA A 252 -5.82 -9.44 -15.24
N LEU A 253 -5.05 -8.40 -14.91
CA LEU A 253 -3.62 -8.33 -15.18
C LEU A 253 -2.82 -9.36 -14.36
N PHE A 254 -3.17 -9.57 -13.08
CA PHE A 254 -2.55 -10.61 -12.26
C PHE A 254 -2.88 -12.02 -12.75
N MET A 255 -4.11 -12.26 -13.20
CA MET A 255 -4.51 -13.55 -13.79
C MET A 255 -3.76 -13.83 -15.10
N ASP A 256 -3.60 -12.83 -15.98
CA ASP A 256 -2.80 -12.95 -17.20
C ASP A 256 -1.32 -13.25 -16.89
N PHE A 257 -0.72 -12.53 -15.95
CA PHE A 257 0.65 -12.76 -15.50
C PHE A 257 0.83 -14.18 -14.92
N HIS A 258 -0.12 -14.64 -14.10
CA HIS A 258 -0.11 -15.99 -13.55
C HIS A 258 -0.23 -17.03 -14.67
N ALA A 259 -1.19 -16.87 -15.57
CA ALA A 259 -1.39 -17.77 -16.71
C ALA A 259 -0.12 -17.88 -17.57
N LYS A 260 0.53 -16.76 -17.91
CA LYS A 260 1.78 -16.75 -18.69
C LYS A 260 2.94 -17.41 -17.94
N SER A 261 3.11 -17.12 -16.65
CA SER A 261 4.22 -17.65 -15.84
C SER A 261 4.12 -19.16 -15.61
N TYR A 262 2.91 -19.70 -15.42
CA TYR A 262 2.71 -21.12 -15.10
C TYR A 262 2.39 -22.01 -16.30
N ARG A 263 1.88 -21.45 -17.41
CA ARG A 263 1.67 -22.20 -18.66
C ARG A 263 2.99 -22.49 -19.39
N SER A 264 4.04 -21.69 -19.17
CA SER A 264 5.41 -22.00 -19.62
C SER A 264 5.98 -23.22 -18.90
N SER A 265 5.74 -23.35 -17.58
CA SER A 265 6.24 -24.49 -16.79
C SER A 265 5.63 -25.84 -17.17
N LYS A 266 4.54 -25.86 -17.96
CA LYS A 266 3.88 -27.08 -18.47
C LYS A 266 4.35 -27.50 -19.87
N LYS A 267 5.18 -26.67 -20.53
CA LYS A 267 5.78 -26.99 -21.85
C LYS A 267 7.18 -27.60 -21.74
N ASP A 268 7.80 -27.53 -20.56
CA ASP A 268 9.13 -28.07 -20.26
C ASP A 268 9.08 -29.37 -19.43
N LEU A 269 7.93 -30.06 -19.43
CA LEU A 269 7.69 -31.38 -18.83
C LEU A 269 7.06 -32.30 -19.88
#